data_AF-A0A1V5NRV4-F1
#
_entry.id   AF-A0A1V5NRV4-F1
#
_cell.length_a   1.000
_cell.length_b   1.000
_cell.length_c   1.000
_cell.angle_alpha   90.00
_cell.angle_beta   90.00
_cell.angle_gamma   90.00
#
_symmetry.space_group_name_H-M   'P 1'
#
loop_
_entity.id
_entity.type
_entity.pdbx_description
1 polymer ?
#
loop_
_entity_poly.entity_id
_entity_poly.type
_entity_poly.pdbx_seq_one_letter_code
_entity_poly.pdbx_strand_id
1 'polypeptide(L)'
;MTVRANIDRLVGGAGEETILARVGEGVVTTVGSSESHKNVLENPDLISRTVLSKGLDAGTAFEILSIDIADVDVGRNIGAQLQTDQAEADKRIAQAKAEERRAMAVAREQEMKASVQEMRAKVVEAEAQVPLAMADALREGKLGVMDYYNLQNIVADTQMRGSLAKMGDQGRGESAPVKPAGQ
;
A
#
# COMPACT_ATOMS: atom_id res chain seq x y z
N MET A 1 32.19 31.15 26.62
CA MET A 1 31.88 32.55 26.98
C MET A 1 33.08 33.13 27.70
N THR A 2 33.44 34.37 27.39
CA THR A 2 34.51 35.12 28.04
C THR A 2 33.93 36.39 28.66
N VAL A 3 34.16 36.62 29.96
CA VAL A 3 33.66 37.78 30.70
C VAL A 3 34.79 38.54 31.38
N ARG A 4 34.60 39.85 31.56
CA ARG A 4 35.48 40.74 32.32
C ARG A 4 34.74 41.27 33.54
N ALA A 5 35.37 41.27 34.71
CA ALA A 5 34.78 41.91 35.89
C ALA A 5 34.74 43.44 35.72
N ASN A 6 33.59 44.05 36.00
CA ASN A 6 33.41 45.50 36.04
C ASN A 6 33.57 45.99 37.48
N ILE A 7 34.70 46.64 37.74
CA ILE A 7 35.10 47.06 39.10
C ILE A 7 34.11 48.07 39.70
N ASP A 8 33.47 48.90 38.86
CA ASP A 8 32.52 49.93 39.31
C ASP A 8 31.20 49.34 39.84
N ARG A 9 30.89 48.08 39.46
CA ARG A 9 29.64 47.38 39.82
C ARG A 9 29.89 46.07 40.56
N LEU A 10 31.10 45.90 41.10
CA LEU A 10 31.53 44.67 41.74
C LEU A 10 30.76 44.36 43.04
N VAL A 11 30.22 45.39 43.70
CA VAL A 11 29.39 45.26 44.92
C VAL A 11 27.96 45.66 44.60
N GLY A 12 27.03 44.71 44.75
CA GLY A 12 25.58 44.93 44.53
C GLY A 12 25.09 44.66 43.10
N GLY A 13 25.99 44.40 42.14
CA GLY A 13 25.63 43.93 40.80
C GLY A 13 25.20 42.46 40.77
N ALA A 14 24.44 42.07 39.75
CA ALA A 14 24.12 40.66 39.51
C ALA A 14 25.39 39.85 39.19
N GLY A 15 25.49 38.65 39.77
CA GLY A 15 26.64 37.75 39.62
C GLY A 15 26.72 37.05 38.27
N GLU A 16 27.76 36.24 38.09
CA GLU A 16 28.05 35.50 36.85
C GLU A 16 26.92 34.55 36.45
N GLU A 17 26.30 33.86 37.41
CA GLU A 17 25.20 32.92 37.16
C GLU A 17 24.00 33.59 36.46
N THR A 18 23.71 34.84 36.81
CA THR A 18 22.62 35.61 36.18
C THR A 18 22.94 35.95 34.74
N ILE A 19 24.20 36.25 34.43
CA ILE A 19 24.65 36.50 33.05
C ILE A 19 24.56 35.22 32.24
N LEU A 20 25.00 34.10 32.79
CA LEU A 20 24.91 32.80 32.13
C LEU A 20 23.46 32.45 31.78
N ALA A 21 22.52 32.67 32.72
CA ALA A 21 21.10 32.44 32.49
C ALA A 21 20.53 33.36 31.39
N ARG A 22 20.86 34.66 31.43
CA ARG A 22 20.41 35.64 30.41
C ARG A 22 20.98 35.34 29.03
N VAL A 23 22.25 34.93 28.95
CA VAL A 23 22.89 34.48 27.69
C VAL A 23 22.20 33.23 27.18
N GLY A 24 21.91 32.26 28.05
CA GLY A 24 21.15 31.06 27.70
C GLY A 24 19.76 31.38 27.12
N GLU A 25 18.99 32.24 27.79
CA GLU A 25 17.69 32.71 27.30
C GLU A 25 17.82 33.45 25.96
N GLY A 26 18.82 34.32 25.84
CA GLY A 26 19.12 35.07 24.62
C GLY A 26 19.42 34.15 23.43
N VAL A 27 20.20 33.09 23.65
CA VAL A 27 20.50 32.06 22.66
C VAL A 27 19.23 31.33 22.25
N VAL A 28 18.47 30.77 23.21
CA VAL A 28 17.24 30.01 22.93
C VAL A 28 16.23 30.87 22.17
N THR A 29 16.05 32.12 22.56
CA THR A 29 15.15 33.07 21.90
C THR A 29 15.58 33.34 20.47
N THR A 30 16.88 33.53 20.23
CA THR A 30 17.42 33.83 18.89
C THR A 30 17.24 32.65 17.94
N VAL A 31 17.45 31.42 18.44
CA VAL A 31 17.18 30.20 17.66
C VAL A 31 15.67 30.03 17.42
N GLY A 32 14.84 30.25 18.45
CA GLY A 32 13.39 30.08 18.37
C GLY A 32 12.68 31.13 17.54
N SER A 33 13.22 32.36 17.43
CA SER A 33 12.66 33.43 16.60
C SER A 33 13.13 33.41 15.15
N SER A 34 14.05 32.51 14.80
CA SER A 34 14.54 32.39 13.42
C SER A 34 13.50 31.71 12.55
N GLU A 35 13.27 32.22 11.33
CA GLU A 35 12.29 31.66 10.38
C GLU A 35 12.55 30.18 10.06
N SER A 36 13.82 29.79 10.04
CA SER A 36 14.23 28.40 9.94
C SER A 36 15.41 28.15 10.85
N HIS A 37 15.38 27.05 11.61
CA HIS A 37 16.53 26.58 12.37
C HIS A 37 17.76 26.32 11.47
N LYS A 38 17.54 26.05 10.16
CA LYS A 38 18.62 25.92 9.17
C LYS A 38 19.47 27.17 9.02
N ASN A 39 18.85 28.36 9.04
CA ASN A 39 19.56 29.63 8.88
C ASN A 39 20.60 29.83 10.01
N VAL A 40 20.28 29.31 11.19
CA VAL A 40 21.15 29.35 12.36
C VAL A 40 22.26 28.30 12.26
N LEU A 41 21.94 27.11 11.74
CA LEU A 41 22.92 26.04 11.52
C LEU A 41 23.94 26.38 10.43
N GLU A 42 23.54 27.14 9.41
CA GLU A 42 24.45 27.58 8.34
C GLU A 42 25.49 28.60 8.83
N ASN A 43 25.13 29.43 9.81
CA ASN A 43 25.98 30.48 10.35
C ASN A 43 25.76 30.66 11.88
N PRO A 44 26.32 29.79 12.73
CA PRO A 44 26.09 29.83 14.18
C PRO A 44 26.57 31.14 14.83
N ASP A 45 27.56 31.82 14.26
CA ASP A 45 28.05 33.13 14.70
C ASP A 45 26.99 34.25 14.66
N LEU A 46 25.85 34.04 14.00
CA LEU A 46 24.74 34.98 14.08
C LEU A 46 24.12 35.00 15.47
N ILE A 47 24.08 33.85 16.16
CA ILE A 47 23.56 33.76 17.52
C ILE A 47 24.36 34.67 18.44
N SER A 48 25.69 34.55 18.46
CA SER A 48 26.55 35.32 19.36
C SER A 48 26.42 36.82 19.12
N ARG A 49 26.38 37.26 17.86
CA ARG A 49 26.19 38.68 17.51
C ARG A 49 24.84 39.23 17.96
N THR A 50 23.75 38.50 17.68
CA THR A 50 22.41 38.92 18.08
C THR A 50 22.25 38.92 19.60
N VAL A 51 22.83 37.96 20.30
CA VAL A 51 22.81 37.86 21.77
C VAL A 51 23.64 38.98 22.42
N LEU A 52 24.83 39.31 21.89
CA LEU A 52 25.63 40.44 22.35
C LEU A 52 24.92 41.79 22.13
N SER A 53 24.24 41.97 21.00
CA SER A 53 23.51 43.22 20.69
C SER A 53 22.34 43.52 21.65
N LYS A 54 21.85 42.53 22.40
CA LYS A 54 20.75 42.69 23.35
C LYS A 54 21.18 43.26 24.71
N GLY A 55 22.48 43.46 24.95
CA GLY A 55 22.99 44.13 26.17
C GLY A 55 22.69 43.36 27.46
N LEU A 56 22.99 42.06 27.48
CA LEU A 56 22.63 41.13 28.56
C LEU A 56 23.42 41.34 29.87
N ASP A 57 24.52 42.08 29.77
CA ASP A 57 25.41 42.51 30.85
C ASP A 57 24.90 43.75 31.61
N ALA A 58 23.80 44.35 31.17
CA ALA A 58 23.19 45.50 31.84
C ALA A 58 22.84 45.18 33.32
N GLY A 59 23.37 46.00 34.23
CA GLY A 59 23.13 45.89 35.68
C GLY A 59 23.88 44.73 36.36
N THR A 60 24.88 44.16 35.70
CA THR A 60 25.68 43.05 36.25
C THR A 60 27.09 43.52 36.66
N ALA A 61 27.76 42.71 37.48
CA ALA A 61 29.14 42.95 37.90
C ALA A 61 30.18 42.54 36.83
N PHE A 62 29.75 42.08 35.66
CA PHE A 62 30.63 41.64 34.58
C PHE A 62 30.19 42.21 33.23
N GLU A 63 31.14 42.32 32.31
CA GLU A 63 30.96 42.71 30.92
C GLU A 63 31.27 41.51 30.02
N ILE A 64 30.42 41.25 29.03
CA ILE A 64 30.63 40.11 28.12
C ILE A 64 31.60 40.55 27.01
N LEU A 65 32.74 39.87 26.91
CA LEU A 65 33.73 40.12 25.85
C LEU A 65 33.40 39.34 24.59
N SER A 66 33.20 38.02 24.74
CA SER A 66 32.90 37.13 23.62
C SER A 66 31.96 36.00 24.03
N ILE A 67 31.14 35.58 23.07
CA ILE A 67 30.34 34.36 23.15
C ILE A 67 30.75 33.53 21.95
N ASP A 68 31.53 32.49 22.22
CA ASP A 68 32.03 31.56 21.19
C ASP A 68 31.17 30.30 21.18
N ILE A 69 30.78 29.85 19.99
CA ILE A 69 30.04 28.60 19.77
C ILE A 69 31.04 27.58 19.23
N ALA A 70 31.26 26.51 20.00
CA ALA A 70 32.24 25.48 19.65
C ALA A 70 31.68 24.46 18.67
N ASP A 71 30.44 24.00 18.89
CA ASP A 71 29.76 23.02 18.05
C ASP A 71 28.24 23.14 18.22
N VAL A 72 27.48 22.68 17.22
CA VAL A 72 26.01 22.64 17.25
C VAL A 72 25.52 21.26 16.82
N ASP A 73 25.05 20.49 17.81
CA ASP A 73 24.48 19.18 17.56
C ASP A 73 23.01 19.26 17.14
N VAL A 74 22.70 18.74 15.96
CA VAL A 74 21.31 18.47 15.56
C VAL A 74 20.89 17.10 16.09
N GLY A 75 19.81 17.09 16.87
CA GLY A 75 19.23 15.87 17.41
C GLY A 75 18.49 15.04 16.35
N ARG A 76 17.48 14.28 16.79
CA ARG A 76 16.69 13.41 15.91
C ARG A 76 15.94 14.23 14.86
N ASN A 77 16.04 13.82 13.60
CA ASN A 77 15.27 14.38 12.51
C ASN A 77 13.84 13.82 12.51
N ILE A 78 12.97 14.45 13.31
CA ILE A 78 11.56 14.06 13.47
C ILE A 78 10.84 14.08 12.11
N GLY A 79 11.18 15.02 11.23
CA GLY A 79 10.56 15.12 9.90
C GLY A 79 10.83 13.90 9.02
N ALA A 80 12.09 13.44 8.95
CA ALA A 80 12.44 12.23 8.21
C ALA A 80 11.79 10.97 8.80
N GLN A 81 11.70 10.91 10.13
CA GLN A 81 11.04 9.81 10.81
C GLN A 81 9.54 9.78 10.51
N LEU A 82 8.84 10.91 10.64
CA LEU A 82 7.42 11.02 10.30
C LEU A 82 7.13 10.67 8.84
N GLN A 83 8.01 11.11 7.90
CA GLN A 83 7.88 10.75 6.48
C GLN A 83 8.03 9.25 6.26
N THR A 84 8.96 8.61 6.97
CA THR A 84 9.17 7.16 6.91
C THR A 84 7.96 6.41 7.46
N ASP A 85 7.46 6.83 8.63
CA ASP A 85 6.29 6.23 9.28
C ASP A 85 5.03 6.37 8.40
N GLN A 86 4.86 7.53 7.76
CA GLN A 86 3.77 7.77 6.82
C GLN A 86 3.86 6.87 5.59
N ALA A 87 5.06 6.74 5.00
CA ALA A 87 5.28 5.83 3.88
C ALA A 87 5.06 4.36 4.26
N GLU A 88 5.41 3.97 5.48
CA GLU A 88 5.17 2.61 5.96
C GLU A 88 3.67 2.35 6.17
N ALA A 89 2.93 3.32 6.71
CA ALA A 89 1.48 3.25 6.83
C ALA A 89 0.81 3.12 5.46
N ASP A 90 1.20 3.95 4.49
CA ASP A 90 0.69 3.90 3.11
C ASP A 90 0.97 2.54 2.46
N LYS A 91 2.18 1.99 2.66
CA LYS A 91 2.54 0.65 2.19
C LYS A 91 1.62 -0.42 2.78
N ARG A 92 1.34 -0.37 4.09
CA ARG A 92 0.45 -1.32 4.77
C ARG A 92 -0.98 -1.23 4.23
N ILE A 93 -1.51 -0.02 4.03
CA ILE A 93 -2.84 0.20 3.44
C ILE A 93 -2.90 -0.35 2.02
N ALA A 94 -1.87 -0.10 1.20
CA ALA A 94 -1.81 -0.60 -0.16
C ALA A 94 -1.76 -2.14 -0.22
N GLN A 95 -0.98 -2.77 0.67
CA GLN A 95 -0.91 -4.23 0.79
C GLN A 95 -2.26 -4.83 1.21
N ALA A 96 -2.90 -4.26 2.24
CA ALA A 96 -4.20 -4.70 2.71
C ALA A 96 -5.27 -4.61 1.60
N LYS A 97 -5.28 -3.54 0.81
CA LYS A 97 -6.21 -3.38 -0.32
C LYS A 97 -5.94 -4.35 -1.47
N ALA A 98 -4.67 -4.69 -1.70
CA ALA A 98 -4.29 -5.71 -2.69
C ALA A 98 -4.77 -7.11 -2.26
N GLU A 99 -4.67 -7.42 -0.97
CA GLU A 99 -5.21 -8.65 -0.38
C GLU A 99 -6.74 -8.66 -0.41
N GLU A 100 -7.36 -7.53 -0.03
CA GLU A 100 -8.73 -7.06 -0.35
C GLU A 100 -9.27 -7.68 -1.65
N ARG A 101 -8.64 -7.22 -2.74
CA ARG A 101 -8.99 -7.58 -4.11
C ARG A 101 -8.76 -9.04 -4.44
N ARG A 102 -7.70 -9.65 -3.92
CA ARG A 102 -7.42 -11.08 -4.14
C ARG A 102 -8.49 -11.95 -3.50
N ALA A 103 -8.83 -11.68 -2.24
CA ALA A 103 -9.87 -12.40 -1.54
C ALA A 103 -11.22 -12.28 -2.25
N MET A 104 -11.60 -11.06 -2.66
CA MET A 104 -12.81 -10.84 -3.45
C MET A 104 -12.82 -11.56 -4.80
N ALA A 105 -11.68 -11.65 -5.48
CA ALA A 105 -11.57 -12.37 -6.75
C ALA A 105 -11.78 -13.87 -6.57
N VAL A 106 -11.16 -14.45 -5.53
CA VAL A 106 -11.34 -15.86 -5.18
C VAL A 106 -12.78 -16.15 -4.79
N ALA A 107 -13.41 -15.28 -3.97
CA ALA A 107 -14.82 -15.44 -3.60
C ALA A 107 -15.73 -15.45 -4.84
N ARG A 108 -15.55 -14.50 -5.77
CA ARG A 108 -16.29 -14.47 -7.03
C ARG A 108 -16.06 -15.71 -7.89
N GLU A 109 -14.84 -16.22 -7.93
CA GLU A 109 -14.56 -17.47 -8.65
C GLU A 109 -15.33 -18.66 -8.05
N GLN A 110 -15.42 -18.73 -6.72
CA GLN A 110 -16.19 -19.77 -6.03
C GLN A 110 -17.70 -19.61 -6.26
N GLU A 111 -18.22 -18.39 -6.19
CA GLU A 111 -19.63 -18.09 -6.53
C GLU A 111 -19.97 -18.53 -7.96
N MET A 112 -19.09 -18.25 -8.93
CA MET A 112 -19.28 -18.69 -10.31
C MET A 112 -19.20 -20.22 -10.46
N LYS A 113 -18.32 -20.90 -9.72
CA LYS A 113 -18.28 -22.37 -9.72
C LYS A 113 -19.57 -22.96 -9.16
N ALA A 114 -20.06 -22.40 -8.05
CA ALA A 114 -21.32 -22.82 -7.43
C ALA A 114 -22.51 -22.59 -8.38
N SER A 115 -22.59 -21.44 -9.05
CA SER A 115 -23.67 -21.16 -10.00
C SER A 115 -23.64 -22.08 -11.23
N VAL A 116 -22.45 -22.40 -11.75
CA VAL A 116 -22.30 -23.40 -12.82
C VAL A 116 -22.80 -24.77 -12.37
N GLN A 117 -22.50 -25.18 -11.13
CA GLN A 117 -22.98 -26.45 -10.59
C GLN A 117 -24.51 -26.46 -10.41
N GLU A 118 -25.08 -25.39 -9.87
CA GLU A 118 -26.53 -25.24 -9.72
C GLU A 118 -27.25 -25.30 -11.09
N MET A 119 -26.73 -24.58 -12.07
CA MET A 119 -27.30 -24.58 -13.42
C MET A 119 -27.18 -25.95 -14.10
N ARG A 120 -26.06 -26.66 -13.90
CA ARG A 120 -25.91 -28.05 -14.36
C ARG A 120 -26.92 -28.98 -13.71
N ALA A 121 -27.17 -28.83 -12.41
CA ALA A 121 -28.19 -29.63 -11.72
C ALA A 121 -29.59 -29.40 -12.31
N LYS A 122 -29.94 -28.14 -12.62
CA LYS A 122 -31.22 -27.80 -13.29
C LYS A 122 -31.33 -28.40 -14.69
N VAL A 123 -30.23 -28.41 -15.46
CA VAL A 123 -30.21 -29.06 -16.78
C VAL A 123 -30.45 -30.56 -16.64
N VAL A 124 -29.76 -31.22 -15.70
CA VAL A 124 -29.94 -32.66 -15.44
C VAL A 124 -31.37 -32.98 -14.97
N GLU A 125 -31.95 -32.14 -14.11
CA GLU A 125 -33.34 -32.28 -13.67
C GLU A 125 -34.32 -32.19 -14.85
N ALA A 126 -34.13 -31.20 -15.75
CA ALA A 126 -34.96 -31.05 -16.94
C ALA A 126 -34.77 -32.23 -17.92
N GLU A 127 -33.54 -32.70 -18.12
CA GLU A 127 -33.26 -33.88 -18.94
C GLU A 127 -33.90 -35.15 -18.38
N ALA A 128 -33.93 -35.30 -17.04
CA ALA A 128 -34.55 -36.45 -16.38
C ALA A 128 -36.08 -36.50 -16.54
N GLN A 129 -36.74 -35.35 -16.77
CA GLN A 129 -38.19 -35.31 -17.05
C GLN A 129 -38.54 -35.96 -18.39
N VAL A 130 -37.63 -35.95 -19.37
CA VAL A 130 -37.89 -36.49 -20.72
C VAL A 130 -38.09 -38.01 -20.70
N PRO A 131 -37.20 -38.84 -20.12
CA PRO A 131 -37.43 -40.28 -19.97
C PRO A 131 -38.68 -40.61 -19.15
N LEU A 132 -38.97 -39.83 -18.11
CA LEU A 132 -40.16 -40.04 -17.28
C LEU A 132 -41.44 -39.83 -18.10
N ALA A 133 -41.52 -38.73 -18.84
CA ALA A 133 -42.63 -38.43 -19.73
C ALA A 133 -42.76 -39.46 -20.86
N MET A 134 -41.64 -39.96 -21.40
CA MET A 134 -41.68 -41.07 -22.38
C MET A 134 -42.24 -42.36 -21.75
N ALA A 135 -41.82 -42.69 -20.53
CA ALA A 135 -42.32 -43.88 -19.82
C ALA A 135 -43.84 -43.79 -19.56
N ASP A 136 -44.33 -42.61 -19.18
CA ASP A 136 -45.77 -42.38 -19.00
C ASP A 136 -46.53 -42.43 -20.32
N ALA A 137 -45.99 -41.88 -21.41
CA ALA A 137 -46.59 -41.98 -22.75
C ALA A 137 -46.70 -43.43 -23.26
N LEU A 138 -45.70 -44.27 -22.97
CA LEU A 138 -45.75 -45.71 -23.23
C LEU A 138 -46.81 -46.41 -22.38
N ARG A 139 -46.94 -46.07 -21.09
CA ARG A 139 -47.93 -46.68 -20.18
C ARG A 139 -49.36 -46.31 -20.54
N GLU A 140 -49.60 -45.06 -20.93
CA GLU A 140 -50.91 -44.56 -21.36
C GLU A 140 -51.29 -44.98 -22.79
N GLY A 141 -50.39 -45.66 -23.50
CA GLY A 141 -50.62 -46.13 -24.88
C GLY A 141 -50.58 -45.03 -25.95
N LYS A 142 -50.07 -43.84 -25.60
CA LYS A 142 -49.88 -42.72 -26.55
C LYS A 142 -48.67 -42.91 -27.45
N LEU A 143 -47.76 -43.81 -27.10
CA LEU A 143 -46.55 -44.14 -27.85
C LEU A 143 -46.43 -45.66 -28.00
N GLY A 144 -46.32 -46.15 -29.24
CA GLY A 144 -46.27 -47.58 -29.53
C GLY A 144 -44.88 -48.19 -29.37
N VAL A 145 -44.82 -49.52 -29.17
CA VAL A 145 -43.56 -50.26 -29.05
C VAL A 145 -42.71 -50.13 -30.33
N MET A 146 -43.35 -50.15 -31.51
CA MET A 146 -42.66 -49.96 -32.79
C MET A 146 -42.11 -48.53 -32.95
N ASP A 147 -42.79 -47.51 -32.40
CA ASP A 147 -42.34 -46.12 -32.43
C ASP A 147 -41.09 -45.94 -31.55
N TYR A 148 -41.03 -46.61 -30.41
CA TYR A 148 -39.86 -46.59 -29.53
C TYR A 148 -38.62 -47.24 -30.19
N TYR A 149 -38.78 -48.39 -30.85
CA TYR A 149 -37.69 -49.03 -31.59
C TYR A 149 -37.23 -48.17 -32.78
N ASN A 150 -38.15 -47.52 -33.50
CA ASN A 150 -37.81 -46.57 -34.55
C ASN A 150 -37.00 -45.39 -34.01
N LEU A 151 -37.40 -44.83 -32.86
CA LEU A 151 -36.67 -43.76 -32.19
C LEU A 151 -35.24 -44.21 -31.81
N GLN A 152 -35.09 -45.40 -31.22
CA GLN A 152 -33.77 -45.95 -30.90
C GLN A 152 -32.87 -46.12 -32.13
N ASN A 153 -33.43 -46.60 -33.24
CA ASN A 153 -32.69 -46.75 -34.50
C ASN A 153 -32.20 -45.40 -35.05
N ILE A 154 -33.05 -44.37 -35.02
CA ILE A 154 -32.67 -43.01 -35.47
C ILE A 154 -31.57 -42.43 -34.58
N VAL A 155 -31.65 -42.62 -33.25
CA VAL A 155 -30.62 -42.18 -32.31
C VAL A 155 -29.29 -42.90 -32.57
N ALA A 156 -29.31 -44.21 -32.79
CA ALA A 156 -28.12 -44.99 -33.11
C ALA A 156 -27.46 -44.52 -34.41
N ASP A 157 -28.24 -44.31 -35.47
CA ASP A 157 -27.76 -43.77 -36.75
C ASP A 157 -27.14 -42.38 -36.59
N THR A 158 -27.75 -41.53 -35.76
CA THR A 158 -27.24 -40.18 -35.48
C THR A 158 -25.91 -40.23 -34.73
N GLN A 159 -25.79 -41.09 -33.72
CA GLN A 159 -24.54 -41.30 -33.00
C GLN A 159 -23.43 -41.86 -33.90
N MET A 160 -23.75 -42.83 -34.77
CA MET A 160 -22.79 -43.36 -35.75
C MET A 160 -22.30 -42.27 -36.70
N ARG A 161 -23.19 -41.42 -37.23
CA ARG A 161 -22.79 -40.27 -38.07
C ARG A 161 -21.91 -39.28 -37.33
N GLY A 162 -22.23 -38.95 -36.08
CA GLY A 162 -21.43 -38.05 -35.25
C GLY A 162 -20.01 -38.57 -35.01
N SER A 163 -19.88 -39.87 -34.75
CA SER A 163 -18.59 -40.54 -34.56
C SER A 163 -17.77 -40.59 -35.86
N LEU A 164 -18.39 -40.90 -37.00
CA LEU A 164 -17.74 -40.87 -38.31
C LEU A 164 -17.26 -39.46 -38.69
N ALA A 165 -18.03 -38.42 -38.38
CA ALA A 165 -17.65 -37.03 -38.61
C ALA A 165 -16.42 -36.61 -37.78
N LYS A 166 -16.36 -36.98 -36.49
CA LYS A 166 -15.17 -36.74 -35.63
C LYS A 166 -13.93 -37.48 -36.12
N MET A 167 -14.09 -38.69 -36.64
CA MET A 167 -12.97 -39.51 -37.13
C MET A 167 -12.41 -38.96 -38.46
N GLY A 168 -13.28 -38.43 -39.33
CA GLY A 168 -12.88 -37.73 -40.55
C GLY A 168 -12.15 -36.40 -40.32
N ASP A 169 -12.41 -35.73 -39.20
CA ASP A 169 -11.75 -34.47 -38.82
C ASP A 169 -10.33 -34.70 -38.27
N GLN A 170 -10.14 -35.74 -37.44
CA GLN A 170 -8.81 -36.13 -36.94
C GLN A 170 -7.85 -36.56 -38.07
N GLY A 171 -8.36 -37.14 -39.15
CA GLY A 171 -7.55 -37.52 -40.33
C GLY A 171 -7.08 -36.36 -41.21
N ARG A 172 -7.56 -35.13 -41.01
CA ARG A 172 -7.14 -33.93 -41.76
C ARG A 172 -6.22 -32.99 -40.98
N GLY A 173 -6.00 -33.23 -39.68
CA GLY A 173 -5.28 -32.31 -38.78
C GLY A 173 -3.77 -32.54 -38.66
N GLU A 174 -3.22 -33.63 -39.20
CA GLU A 174 -1.79 -33.96 -39.03
C GLU A 174 -0.94 -33.46 -40.20
N SER A 175 -0.91 -32.13 -40.38
CA SER A 175 0.21 -31.46 -41.05
C SER A 175 0.82 -30.48 -40.06
N ALA A 176 1.83 -30.96 -39.33
CA ALA A 176 2.51 -30.19 -38.29
C ALA A 176 3.11 -28.89 -38.87
N PRO A 177 2.97 -27.73 -38.18
CA PRO A 177 3.61 -26.51 -38.62
C PRO A 177 5.13 -26.62 -38.38
N VAL A 178 5.90 -26.51 -39.45
CA VAL A 178 7.36 -26.40 -39.41
C VAL A 178 7.72 -25.13 -38.64
N LYS A 179 8.38 -25.27 -37.48
CA LYS A 179 8.97 -24.12 -36.76
C LYS A 179 10.15 -23.59 -37.58
N PRO A 180 10.23 -22.28 -37.88
CA PRO A 180 11.45 -21.70 -38.44
C PRO A 180 12.53 -21.64 -37.36
N ALA A 181 13.71 -22.14 -37.68
CA ALA A 181 14.90 -22.03 -36.86
C ALA A 181 15.59 -20.67 -37.11
N GLY A 182 15.91 -19.97 -36.03
CA GLY A 182 16.99 -18.99 -35.95
C GLY A 182 16.68 -17.56 -36.38
N GLN A 183 16.73 -16.62 -35.41
CA GLN A 183 17.87 -15.72 -35.20
C GLN A 183 17.80 -15.12 -33.80
#